data_AF-A0A8J2T1X7-F1
#
_entry.id   AF-A0A8J2T1X7-F1
#
_cell.length_a   1.000
_cell.length_b   1.000
_cell.length_c   1.000
_cell.angle_alpha   90.00
_cell.angle_beta   90.00
_cell.angle_gamma   90.00
#
_symmetry.space_group_name_H-M   'P 1'
#
loop_
_entity.id
_entity.type
_entity.pdbx_description
1 polymer ?
#
loop_
_entity_poly.entity_id
_entity_poly.type
_entity_poly.pdbx_seq_one_letter_code
_entity_poly.pdbx_strand_id
1 'polypeptide(L)'
;MADMNNTIWAKLCRETKGLLDDKFTRDSGIDMIWTRCAKTNKTVGFPVFEAMLREVAALKGMDLFQLESLVVENAKVKQSGTKAQNVKFYEVPKPKTTKGDQIDLASMTNTGR
;
A
#
# COMPACT_ATOMS: atom_id res chain seq x y z
N MET A 1 -1.52 -22.60 15.16
CA MET A 1 -0.48 -22.27 14.16
C MET A 1 -0.36 -20.76 14.12
N ALA A 2 0.84 -20.20 14.08
CA ALA A 2 1.02 -18.75 14.07
C ALA A 2 0.88 -18.26 12.63
N ASP A 3 -0.23 -17.59 12.31
CA ASP A 3 -0.47 -17.06 10.98
C ASP A 3 0.03 -15.60 10.88
N MET A 4 0.62 -15.25 9.75
CA MET A 4 1.14 -13.91 9.48
C MET A 4 0.03 -13.01 8.90
N ASN A 5 -0.10 -11.77 9.37
CA ASN A 5 -0.99 -10.77 8.77
C ASN A 5 -0.17 -9.68 8.03
N ASN A 6 -0.87 -8.78 7.32
CA ASN A 6 -0.19 -7.71 6.56
C ASN A 6 0.70 -6.83 7.46
N THR A 7 0.27 -6.53 8.69
CA THR A 7 1.05 -5.65 9.58
C THR A 7 2.36 -6.31 10.02
N ILE A 8 2.35 -7.62 10.28
CA ILE A 8 3.55 -8.40 10.60
C ILE A 8 4.46 -8.51 9.37
N TRP A 9 3.90 -8.78 8.19
CA TRP A 9 4.65 -8.79 6.92
C TRP A 9 5.35 -7.46 6.67
N ALA A 10 4.60 -6.35 6.71
CA ALA A 10 5.16 -5.02 6.48
C ALA A 10 6.22 -4.66 7.52
N LYS A 11 6.04 -5.09 8.78
CA LYS A 11 7.04 -4.90 9.83
C LYS A 11 8.31 -5.71 9.53
N LEU A 12 8.18 -6.99 9.20
CA LEU A 12 9.30 -7.85 8.81
C LEU A 12 10.11 -7.20 7.69
N CYS A 13 9.46 -6.73 6.63
CA CYS A 13 10.17 -6.14 5.51
C CYS A 13 10.89 -4.84 5.87
N ARG A 14 10.28 -4.00 6.71
CA ARG A 14 10.86 -2.71 7.13
C ARG A 14 12.01 -2.87 8.13
N GLU A 15 11.99 -3.92 8.95
CA GLU A 15 13.02 -4.16 9.97
C GLU A 15 14.17 -5.03 9.45
N THR A 16 13.95 -5.82 8.40
CA THR A 16 15.00 -6.64 7.79
C THR A 16 15.95 -5.75 6.99
N LYS A 17 17.15 -5.52 7.54
CA LYS A 17 18.20 -4.74 6.89
C LYS A 17 18.59 -5.37 5.55
N GLY A 18 18.65 -4.55 4.49
CA GLY A 18 19.05 -4.99 3.14
C GLY A 18 17.94 -5.65 2.33
N LEU A 19 16.74 -5.83 2.89
CA LEU A 19 15.62 -6.37 2.14
C LEU A 19 15.00 -5.34 1.18
N LEU A 20 14.76 -4.11 1.67
CA LEU A 20 14.23 -3.02 0.86
C LEU A 20 15.32 -2.38 0.00
N ASP A 21 14.99 -2.07 -1.25
CA ASP A 21 15.83 -1.36 -2.23
C ASP A 21 14.95 -0.64 -3.26
N ASP A 22 15.55 -0.15 -4.34
CA ASP A 22 14.84 0.56 -5.42
C ASP A 22 13.85 -0.33 -6.18
N LYS A 23 14.04 -1.66 -6.16
CA LYS A 23 13.14 -2.63 -6.83
C LYS A 23 12.02 -3.07 -5.88
N PHE A 24 12.36 -3.34 -4.62
CA PHE A 24 11.43 -3.70 -3.56
C PHE A 24 11.27 -2.54 -2.56
N THR A 25 10.38 -1.61 -2.93
CA THR A 25 10.21 -0.33 -2.21
C THR A 25 9.36 -0.46 -0.94
N ARG A 26 9.58 0.47 -0.01
CA ARG A 26 8.90 0.51 1.30
C ARG A 26 7.39 0.76 1.21
N ASP A 27 6.96 1.56 0.25
CA ASP A 27 5.59 2.09 0.22
C ASP A 27 4.67 1.24 -0.65
N SER A 28 5.06 0.93 -1.89
CA SER A 28 4.22 0.15 -2.81
C SER A 28 4.63 -1.32 -2.92
N GLY A 29 5.93 -1.62 -2.86
CA GLY A 29 6.45 -2.98 -3.05
C GLY A 29 5.89 -3.97 -2.01
N ILE A 30 5.93 -3.60 -0.74
CA ILE A 30 5.44 -4.43 0.37
C ILE A 30 3.97 -4.80 0.18
N ASP A 31 3.11 -3.82 -0.10
CA ASP A 31 1.66 -4.01 -0.23
C ASP A 31 1.28 -4.72 -1.53
N MET A 32 2.03 -4.52 -2.62
CA MET A 32 1.82 -5.24 -3.88
C MET A 32 2.06 -6.74 -3.72
N ILE A 33 3.15 -7.13 -3.05
CA ILE A 33 3.47 -8.54 -2.80
C ILE A 33 2.40 -9.18 -1.90
N TRP A 34 1.99 -8.48 -0.83
CA TRP A 34 0.89 -8.94 0.03
C TRP A 34 -0.38 -9.16 -0.78
N THR A 35 -0.81 -8.17 -1.55
CA THR A 35 -2.05 -8.23 -2.32
C THR A 35 -2.04 -9.37 -3.34
N ARG A 36 -0.91 -9.61 -4.00
CA ARG A 36 -0.75 -10.68 -5.00
C ARG A 36 -0.82 -12.08 -4.37
N CYS A 37 -0.16 -12.27 -3.23
CA CYS A 37 -0.01 -13.59 -2.60
C CYS A 37 -1.15 -13.93 -1.63
N ALA A 38 -1.52 -12.99 -0.75
CA ALA A 38 -2.58 -13.19 0.24
C ALA A 38 -3.98 -13.10 -0.37
N LYS A 39 -4.13 -12.42 -1.52
CA LYS A 39 -5.41 -12.20 -2.20
C LYS A 39 -6.43 -11.55 -1.25
N THR A 40 -7.47 -12.29 -0.87
CA THR A 40 -8.54 -11.85 0.04
C THR A 40 -8.31 -12.28 1.50
N ASN A 41 -7.25 -13.03 1.78
CA ASN A 41 -6.98 -13.57 3.11
C ASN A 41 -6.40 -12.48 4.04
N LYS A 42 -6.94 -12.42 5.26
CA LYS A 42 -6.44 -11.51 6.32
C LYS A 42 -5.15 -12.01 6.96
N THR A 43 -4.95 -13.32 6.96
CA THR A 43 -3.77 -14.01 7.48
C THR A 43 -3.32 -15.08 6.51
N VAL A 44 -2.02 -15.40 6.55
CA VAL A 44 -1.40 -16.36 5.66
C VAL A 44 -0.51 -17.32 6.45
N GLY A 45 -0.51 -18.59 6.03
CA GLY A 45 0.40 -19.61 6.55
C GLY A 45 1.75 -19.59 5.85
N PHE A 46 2.65 -20.48 6.30
CA PHE A 46 4.02 -20.56 5.79
C PHE A 46 4.14 -20.76 4.26
N PRO A 47 3.33 -21.60 3.58
CA PRO A 47 3.47 -21.78 2.13
C PRO A 47 3.25 -20.49 1.33
N VAL A 48 2.33 -19.63 1.78
CA VAL A 48 2.08 -18.35 1.13
C VAL A 48 3.20 -17.36 1.46
N PHE A 49 3.72 -17.38 2.68
CA PHE A 49 4.89 -16.60 3.05
C PHE A 49 6.13 -16.97 2.21
N GLU A 50 6.38 -18.26 1.97
CA GLU A 50 7.45 -18.71 1.08
C GLU A 50 7.25 -18.20 -0.36
N ALA A 51 6.01 -18.24 -0.87
CA ALA A 51 5.69 -17.69 -2.18
C ALA A 51 5.95 -16.17 -2.26
N MET A 52 5.70 -15.43 -1.17
CA MET A 52 6.02 -14.02 -1.08
C MET A 52 7.53 -13.77 -1.15
N LEU A 53 8.35 -14.58 -0.48
CA LEU A 53 9.81 -14.49 -0.59
C LEU A 53 10.29 -14.78 -2.02
N ARG A 54 9.70 -15.77 -2.70
CA ARG A 54 10.01 -16.07 -4.11
C ARG A 54 9.71 -14.89 -5.03
N GLU A 55 8.58 -14.21 -4.83
CA GLU A 55 8.24 -13.00 -5.60
C GLU A 55 9.22 -11.86 -5.33
N VAL A 56 9.65 -11.66 -4.08
CA VAL A 56 10.67 -10.66 -3.73
C VAL A 56 12.03 -11.01 -4.35
N ALA A 57 12.42 -12.29 -4.34
CA ALA A 57 13.66 -12.76 -4.95
C ALA A 57 13.65 -12.51 -6.46
N ALA A 58 12.55 -12.85 -7.13
CA ALA A 58 12.33 -12.60 -8.55
C ALA A 58 12.38 -11.10 -8.88
N LEU A 59 11.74 -10.25 -8.05
CA LEU A 59 11.75 -8.79 -8.22
C LEU A 59 13.17 -8.22 -8.11
N LYS A 60 13.96 -8.71 -7.16
CA LYS A 60 15.34 -8.26 -6.93
C LYS A 60 16.31 -8.82 -7.97
N GLY A 61 16.00 -9.96 -8.58
CA GLY A 61 16.92 -10.74 -9.41
C GLY A 61 17.95 -11.46 -8.55
N MET A 62 17.54 -11.93 -7.36
CA MET A 62 18.36 -12.63 -6.38
C MET A 62 17.91 -14.09 -6.30
N ASP A 63 18.82 -14.99 -5.95
CA ASP A 63 18.46 -16.37 -5.68
C ASP A 63 17.62 -16.49 -4.39
N LEU A 64 16.69 -17.45 -4.35
CA LEU A 64 15.80 -17.63 -3.20
C LEU A 64 16.58 -17.95 -1.93
N PHE A 65 17.60 -18.83 -2.02
CA PHE A 65 18.39 -19.23 -0.86
C PHE A 65 19.18 -18.06 -0.27
N GLN A 66 19.67 -17.16 -1.12
CA GLN A 66 20.34 -15.93 -0.70
C GLN A 66 19.38 -15.00 0.04
N LEU A 67 18.15 -14.85 -0.47
CA LEU A 67 17.13 -14.02 0.17
C LEU A 67 16.68 -14.61 1.52
N GLU A 68 16.46 -15.92 1.59
CA GLU A 68 16.10 -16.60 2.83
C GLU A 68 17.19 -16.46 3.89
N SER A 69 18.46 -16.65 3.50
CA SER A 69 19.60 -16.43 4.39
C SER A 69 19.65 -14.99 4.91
N LEU A 70 19.44 -14.01 4.02
CA LEU A 70 19.38 -12.60 4.40
C LEU A 70 18.26 -12.34 5.41
N VAL A 71 17.07 -12.89 5.19
CA VAL A 71 15.93 -12.75 6.11
C VAL A 71 16.25 -13.41 7.44
N VAL A 72 16.76 -14.64 7.46
CA VAL A 72 17.10 -15.36 8.71
C VAL A 72 18.14 -14.62 9.54
N GLU A 73 19.18 -14.05 8.90
CA GLU A 73 20.25 -13.33 9.58
C GLU A 73 19.82 -11.95 10.11
N ASN A 74 18.92 -11.27 9.38
CA ASN A 74 18.62 -9.86 9.61
C ASN A 74 17.22 -9.58 10.16
N ALA A 75 16.30 -10.53 10.13
CA ALA A 75 14.95 -10.41 10.71
C ALA A 75 15.00 -10.55 12.24
N LYS A 76 15.67 -9.61 12.91
CA LYS A 76 15.64 -9.48 14.37
C LYS A 76 14.45 -8.61 14.72
N VAL A 77 13.42 -9.17 15.36
CA VAL A 77 12.27 -8.42 15.86
C VAL A 77 12.77 -7.41 16.89
N LYS A 78 12.92 -6.15 16.49
CA LYS A 78 13.25 -5.07 17.42
C LYS A 78 11.94 -4.49 17.92
N GLN A 79 11.61 -4.80 19.17
CA GLN A 79 10.42 -4.24 19.82
C GLN A 79 10.71 -2.80 20.29
N SER A 80 10.87 -1.88 19.34
CA SER A 80 10.85 -0.44 19.59
C SER A 80 9.42 0.04 19.38
N GLY A 81 8.85 0.81 20.31
CA GLY A 81 7.46 1.25 20.24
C GLY A 81 7.14 1.95 18.91
N THR A 82 6.27 1.36 18.09
CA THR A 82 5.88 1.91 16.78
C THR A 82 4.98 3.13 16.98
N LYS A 83 5.41 4.33 16.57
CA LYS A 83 4.50 5.48 16.46
C LYS A 83 3.73 5.37 15.15
N ALA A 84 2.41 5.15 15.22
CA ALA A 84 1.55 5.16 14.06
C ALA A 84 1.41 6.59 13.52
N GLN A 85 1.76 6.82 12.26
CA GLN A 85 1.37 8.04 11.54
C GLN A 85 0.16 7.71 10.68
N ASN A 86 -1.00 8.27 11.06
CA ASN A 86 -2.25 8.13 10.33
C ASN A 86 -2.49 9.41 9.52
N VAL A 87 -2.27 9.36 8.21
CA VAL A 87 -2.60 10.47 7.30
C VAL A 87 -3.97 10.16 6.70
N LYS A 88 -5.02 10.79 7.23
CA LYS A 88 -6.36 10.71 6.63
C LYS A 88 -6.37 11.58 5.38
N PHE A 89 -6.51 10.98 4.21
CA PHE A 89 -6.87 11.73 3.00
C PHE A 89 -8.32 12.17 3.14
N TYR A 90 -8.54 13.48 3.29
CA TYR A 90 -9.88 14.05 3.21
C TYR A 90 -10.33 14.05 1.75
N GLU A 91 -11.49 13.45 1.47
CA GLU A 91 -12.21 13.75 0.22
C GLU A 91 -12.63 15.21 0.28
N VAL A 92 -12.14 16.02 -0.65
CA VAL A 92 -12.60 17.40 -0.82
C VAL A 92 -14.10 17.31 -1.15
N PRO A 93 -15.01 17.90 -0.36
CA PRO A 93 -16.43 17.90 -0.70
C PRO A 93 -16.60 18.54 -2.08
N LYS A 94 -17.23 17.83 -3.02
CA LYS A 94 -17.58 18.40 -4.33
C LYS A 94 -18.30 19.74 -4.10
N PRO A 95 -17.90 20.83 -4.77
CA PRO A 95 -18.60 22.10 -4.61
C PRO A 95 -20.07 21.90 -5.00
N LYS A 96 -20.98 22.26 -4.09
CA LYS A 96 -22.41 22.27 -4.38
C LYS A 96 -22.63 23.24 -5.53
N THR A 97 -22.97 22.73 -6.70
CA THR A 97 -23.45 23.55 -7.80
C THR A 97 -24.79 24.12 -7.36
N THR A 98 -24.81 25.36 -6.86
CA THR A 98 -26.04 26.11 -6.67
C THR A 98 -26.68 26.20 -8.05
N LYS A 99 -27.92 25.71 -8.20
CA LYS A 99 -28.70 25.92 -9.43
C LYS A 99 -28.70 27.42 -9.68
N GLY A 100 -27.99 27.84 -10.73
CA GLY A 100 -27.97 29.22 -11.17
C GLY A 100 -29.39 29.69 -11.38
N ASP A 101 -29.64 30.91 -10.93
CA ASP A 101 -30.82 31.68 -11.25
C ASP A 101 -31.14 31.49 -12.74
N GLN A 102 -32.37 31.07 -13.00
CA GLN A 102 -32.93 30.99 -14.33
C GLN A 102 -32.96 32.41 -14.87
N ILE A 103 -31.97 32.78 -15.68
CA ILE A 103 -32.05 33.98 -16.50
C ILE A 103 -33.16 33.74 -17.52
N ASP A 104 -34.36 34.25 -17.22
CA ASP A 104 -35.47 34.23 -18.16
C ASP A 104 -35.08 35.05 -19.39
N LEU A 105 -34.87 34.32 -20.50
CA LEU A 105 -34.56 34.85 -21.83
C LEU A 105 -35.65 35.80 -22.36
N ALA A 106 -36.79 35.89 -21.67
CA ALA A 106 -37.92 36.77 -21.98
C ALA A 106 -37.71 38.25 -21.62
N SER A 107 -36.61 38.63 -20.95
CA SER A 107 -36.33 40.03 -20.59
C SER A 107 -35.59 40.83 -21.67
N MET A 108 -35.21 40.21 -22.79
CA MET A 108 -34.61 40.92 -23.94
C MET A 108 -35.69 41.41 -24.92
N THR A 109 -36.58 42.31 -24.49
CA THR A 109 -37.34 43.14 -25.44
C THR A 109 -36.47 44.32 -25.85
N ASN A 110 -35.94 44.26 -27.06
CA ASN A 110 -35.22 45.35 -27.70
C ASN A 110 -36.23 46.42 -28.16
N THR A 111 -36.50 47.42 -27.32
CA THR A 111 -37.25 48.61 -27.75
C THR A 111 -36.26 49.67 -28.20
N GLY A 112 -36.09 49.76 -29.51
CA GLY A 112 -35.37 50.86 -30.14
C GLY A 112 -36.08 52.21 -29.98
N ARG A 113 -35.29 53.27 -29.89
CA ARG A 113 -35.43 54.48 -30.70
C ARG A 113 -34.10 55.22 -30.75
#